data_AF-A0AA51ENQ3-F1
#
_entry.id   AF-A0AA51ENQ3-F1
#
_cell.length_a   1.000
_cell.length_b   1.000
_cell.length_c   1.000
_cell.angle_alpha   90.00
_cell.angle_beta   90.00
_cell.angle_gamma   90.00
#
_symmetry.space_group_name_H-M   'P 1'
#
loop_
_entity.id
_entity.type
_entity.pdbx_description
1 polymer ?
#
loop_
_entity_poly.entity_id
_entity_poly.type
_entity_poly.pdbx_seq_one_letter_code
_entity_poly.pdbx_strand_id
1 'polypeptide(L)'
;YIVMPALVEVYVNSILVINNKGSNEYFNQPITEEEIRRVFRNSIFGVNFDSQNKLFTPMEIEGESVDIHLEKPTLASQLLLIYYLLLYEDVRLANTATLLANGRKVKSYSAAFLSELPIKYLLHQAQKDQMSYGGLFSPLLRLLATHFPQLSLVDDWMDDQVFGDYCRQRSDINLSETAINEAFRDIESNPYKAGKILKTMLNKNPTDIWPFAEIFVKYFKSVLDDQIPRHIQELYREVWLRLNTVLPRCLWIMTINALLDINNGNTKTFTITQENVLVDPLQVLRCDIRVFRCGPILKIILRILEASLAASRSQLSRHLLDKPLLEKSG
;
A
#
# COMPACT_ATOMS: atom_id res chain seq x y z
N TYR A 1 -27.22 0.96 0.62
CA TYR A 1 -25.88 0.50 0.19
C TYR A 1 -25.89 -0.47 -0.99
N ILE A 2 -26.90 -1.34 -1.15
CA ILE A 2 -26.97 -2.36 -2.23
C ILE A 2 -26.92 -1.77 -3.66
N VAL A 3 -27.40 -0.53 -3.87
CA VAL A 3 -27.49 0.09 -5.22
C VAL A 3 -26.19 0.83 -5.61
N MET A 4 -25.33 1.19 -4.66
CA MET A 4 -24.15 2.02 -4.93
C MET A 4 -23.10 1.33 -5.83
N PRO A 5 -22.78 0.03 -5.68
CA PRO A 5 -21.87 -0.66 -6.59
C PRO A 5 -22.38 -0.64 -8.05
N ALA A 6 -23.68 -0.89 -8.24
CA ALA A 6 -24.31 -0.86 -9.57
C ALA A 6 -24.25 0.55 -10.21
N LEU A 7 -24.43 1.61 -9.41
CA LEU A 7 -24.26 2.99 -9.90
C LEU A 7 -22.81 3.27 -10.31
N VAL A 8 -21.84 2.78 -9.55
CA VAL A 8 -20.42 2.90 -9.91
C VAL A 8 -20.12 2.14 -11.20
N GLU A 9 -20.67 0.95 -11.40
CA GLU A 9 -20.54 0.19 -12.65
C GLU A 9 -21.11 0.95 -13.85
N VAL A 10 -22.34 1.46 -13.73
CA VAL A 10 -22.97 2.28 -14.79
C VAL A 10 -22.15 3.54 -15.06
N TYR A 11 -21.63 4.19 -14.03
CA TYR A 11 -20.79 5.37 -14.18
C TYR A 11 -19.47 5.06 -14.90
N VAL A 12 -18.74 4.00 -14.52
CA VAL A 12 -17.52 3.57 -15.22
C VAL A 12 -17.81 3.23 -16.69
N ASN A 13 -18.89 2.50 -16.95
CA ASN A 13 -19.30 2.15 -18.31
C ASN A 13 -19.66 3.40 -19.13
N SER A 14 -20.31 4.40 -18.53
CA SER A 14 -20.61 5.68 -19.20
C SER A 14 -19.36 6.49 -19.58
N ILE A 15 -18.20 6.19 -18.98
CA ILE A 15 -16.92 6.83 -19.32
C ILE A 15 -16.20 6.04 -20.42
N LEU A 16 -16.22 4.71 -20.34
CA LEU A 16 -15.31 3.83 -21.09
C LEU A 16 -15.97 3.06 -22.25
N VAL A 17 -17.25 2.71 -22.14
CA VAL A 17 -17.95 1.87 -23.12
C VAL A 17 -18.69 2.76 -24.12
N ILE A 18 -18.41 2.59 -25.40
CA ILE A 18 -19.00 3.37 -26.49
C ILE A 18 -20.24 2.62 -27.01
N ASN A 19 -21.40 3.28 -27.02
CA ASN A 19 -22.53 2.84 -27.85
C ASN A 19 -22.36 3.43 -29.25
N ASN A 20 -22.25 2.57 -30.27
CA ASN A 20 -21.96 2.94 -31.67
C ASN A 20 -23.08 3.74 -32.39
N LYS A 21 -23.95 4.47 -31.69
CA LYS A 21 -25.11 5.15 -32.26
C LYS A 21 -25.34 6.55 -31.67
N GLY A 22 -24.34 7.43 -31.77
CA GLY A 22 -24.54 8.83 -31.38
C GLY A 22 -23.29 9.67 -31.58
N SER A 23 -23.24 10.43 -32.68
CA SER A 23 -22.31 11.54 -32.85
C SER A 23 -22.62 12.61 -31.79
N ASN A 24 -21.68 12.83 -30.87
CA ASN A 24 -21.70 13.70 -29.68
C ASN A 24 -22.48 13.16 -28.46
N GLU A 25 -21.91 12.19 -27.74
CA GLU A 25 -22.37 11.82 -26.41
C GLU A 25 -21.52 12.51 -25.32
N TYR A 26 -22.19 13.20 -24.41
CA TYR A 26 -21.61 13.80 -23.21
C TYR A 26 -21.06 12.69 -22.30
N PHE A 27 -19.78 12.35 -22.46
CA PHE A 27 -19.13 11.39 -21.57
C PHE A 27 -18.86 12.03 -20.21
N ASN A 28 -19.13 11.28 -19.15
CA ASN A 28 -18.66 11.65 -17.82
C ASN A 28 -17.12 11.71 -17.81
N GLN A 29 -16.56 12.62 -17.02
CA GLN A 29 -15.11 12.73 -16.86
C GLN A 29 -14.64 11.80 -15.72
N PRO A 30 -13.51 11.08 -15.90
CA PRO A 30 -12.95 10.27 -14.83
C PRO A 30 -12.46 11.16 -13.68
N ILE A 31 -12.65 10.67 -12.45
CA ILE A 31 -12.21 11.38 -11.24
C ILE A 31 -10.69 11.55 -11.27
N THR A 32 -10.20 12.70 -10.82
CA THR A 32 -8.77 12.99 -10.79
C THR A 32 -8.06 12.35 -9.61
N GLU A 33 -6.77 12.03 -9.77
CA GLU A 33 -5.96 11.53 -8.65
C GLU A 33 -5.96 12.51 -7.48
N GLU A 34 -5.97 13.83 -7.75
CA GLU A 34 -5.96 14.86 -6.71
C GLU A 34 -7.27 14.94 -5.93
N GLU A 35 -8.41 14.79 -6.61
CA GLU A 35 -9.71 14.68 -5.93
C GLU A 35 -9.76 13.46 -5.02
N ILE A 36 -9.22 12.33 -5.49
CA ILE A 36 -9.16 11.11 -4.68
C ILE A 36 -8.19 11.31 -3.51
N ARG A 37 -6.99 11.84 -3.74
CA ARG A 37 -6.01 12.16 -2.68
C ARG A 37 -6.64 13.04 -1.61
N ARG A 38 -7.43 14.05 -1.96
CA ARG A 38 -8.12 14.91 -0.98
C ARG A 38 -9.01 14.12 -0.02
N VAL A 39 -9.73 13.10 -0.52
CA VAL A 39 -10.57 12.24 0.32
C VAL A 39 -9.73 11.37 1.25
N PHE A 40 -8.57 10.88 0.82
CA PHE A 40 -7.68 10.07 1.67
C PHE A 40 -6.79 10.91 2.60
N ARG A 41 -6.48 12.15 2.23
CA ARG A 41 -5.70 13.11 3.04
C ARG A 41 -6.42 13.52 4.31
N ASN A 42 -7.74 13.64 4.23
CA ASN A 42 -8.59 13.92 5.39
C ASN A 42 -8.82 12.67 6.28
N SER A 43 -8.18 11.54 5.98
CA SER A 43 -8.21 10.33 6.78
C SER A 43 -6.96 10.22 7.68
N ILE A 44 -6.94 9.20 8.54
CA ILE A 44 -5.80 8.86 9.42
C ILE A 44 -4.48 8.58 8.66
N PHE A 45 -4.54 8.49 7.33
CA PHE A 45 -3.41 8.22 6.44
C PHE A 45 -2.79 9.47 5.81
N GLY A 46 -3.32 10.67 6.09
CA GLY A 46 -2.95 11.92 5.42
C GLY A 46 -1.45 12.27 5.46
N VAL A 47 -0.76 11.87 6.53
CA VAL A 47 0.68 12.13 6.73
C VAL A 47 1.55 11.50 5.61
N ASN A 48 1.11 10.37 5.03
CA ASN A 48 1.81 9.73 3.93
C ASN A 48 1.65 10.49 2.60
N PHE A 49 0.56 11.25 2.43
CA PHE A 49 0.29 12.05 1.24
C PHE A 49 0.99 13.43 1.29
N ASP A 50 1.27 13.94 2.49
CA ASP A 50 1.96 15.23 2.67
C ASP A 50 3.48 15.15 2.37
N SER A 51 4.08 13.96 2.53
CA SER A 51 5.54 13.77 2.40
C SER A 51 6.07 13.98 0.98
N GLN A 52 5.23 13.87 -0.05
CA GLN A 52 5.60 14.11 -1.46
C GLN A 52 5.53 15.60 -1.85
N ASN A 53 4.92 16.47 -1.04
CA ASN A 53 4.62 17.87 -1.41
C ASN A 53 5.58 18.93 -0.81
N LYS A 54 6.72 18.55 -0.22
CA LYS A 54 7.70 19.53 0.30
C LYS A 54 8.40 20.40 -0.76
N LEU A 55 8.06 20.28 -2.06
CA LEU A 55 8.71 21.05 -3.14
C LEU A 55 7.83 22.04 -3.90
N PHE A 56 6.55 22.20 -3.57
CA PHE A 56 5.73 23.21 -4.24
C PHE A 56 5.23 24.26 -3.25
N THR A 57 5.90 25.41 -3.26
CA THR A 57 5.36 26.67 -2.75
C THR A 57 3.97 26.90 -3.36
N PRO A 58 2.95 27.26 -2.57
CA PRO A 58 1.64 27.58 -3.11
C PRO A 58 1.77 28.90 -3.87
N MET A 59 1.86 28.82 -5.20
CA MET A 59 1.63 29.97 -6.05
C MET A 59 0.14 29.98 -6.38
N GLU A 60 -0.47 31.11 -6.03
CA GLU A 60 -1.89 31.42 -6.07
C GLU A 60 -2.52 31.03 -7.41
N ILE A 61 -3.51 30.14 -7.37
CA ILE A 61 -4.48 30.00 -8.47
C ILE A 61 -5.79 30.54 -7.91
N GLU A 62 -6.05 31.81 -8.24
CA GLU A 62 -7.38 32.41 -8.13
C GLU A 62 -8.34 31.64 -9.03
N GLY A 63 -9.23 30.89 -8.40
CA GLY A 63 -10.38 30.26 -9.02
C GLY A 63 -11.26 29.77 -7.88
N GLU A 64 -12.50 30.26 -7.82
CA GLU A 64 -13.49 30.00 -6.77
C GLU A 64 -13.58 28.50 -6.45
N SER A 65 -12.80 28.03 -5.48
CA SER A 65 -12.94 26.71 -4.91
C SER A 65 -14.17 26.77 -4.00
N VAL A 66 -15.27 26.19 -4.46
CA VAL A 66 -16.39 25.84 -3.58
C VAL A 66 -15.78 24.99 -2.46
N ASP A 67 -15.64 25.61 -1.29
CA ASP A 67 -15.08 24.98 -0.09
C ASP A 67 -16.12 23.99 0.44
N ILE A 68 -16.18 22.82 -0.18
CA ILE A 68 -16.94 21.70 0.33
C ILE A 68 -16.20 21.30 1.61
N HIS A 69 -16.71 21.75 2.76
CA HIS A 69 -16.38 21.22 4.07
C HIS A 69 -16.57 19.70 4.03
N LEU A 70 -15.52 18.97 3.67
CA LEU A 70 -15.54 17.53 3.63
C LEU A 70 -15.48 17.08 5.09
N GLU A 71 -16.64 16.82 5.68
CA GLU A 71 -16.75 16.01 6.90
C GLU A 71 -15.85 14.78 6.76
N LYS A 72 -15.26 14.34 7.88
CA LYS A 72 -14.28 13.23 7.88
C LYS A 72 -14.77 12.10 6.96
N PRO A 73 -13.95 11.69 5.97
CA PRO A 73 -14.35 10.72 4.96
C PRO A 73 -14.79 9.43 5.66
N THR A 74 -16.01 8.97 5.34
CA THR A 74 -16.54 7.73 5.92
C THR A 74 -15.84 6.52 5.30
N LEU A 75 -15.77 5.41 6.03
CA LEU A 75 -15.25 4.14 5.50
C LEU A 75 -15.97 3.75 4.19
N ALA A 76 -17.28 3.98 4.12
CA ALA A 76 -18.08 3.69 2.94
C ALA A 76 -17.63 4.50 1.71
N SER A 77 -17.36 5.80 1.84
CA SER A 77 -16.90 6.62 0.71
C SER A 77 -15.52 6.19 0.22
N GLN A 78 -14.62 5.86 1.16
CA GLN A 78 -13.29 5.36 0.83
C GLN A 78 -13.35 4.00 0.10
N LEU A 79 -14.17 3.07 0.59
CA LEU A 79 -14.36 1.76 -0.06
C LEU A 79 -14.97 1.89 -1.45
N LEU A 80 -15.95 2.77 -1.64
CA LEU A 80 -16.55 3.03 -2.96
C LEU A 80 -15.55 3.64 -3.94
N LEU A 81 -14.65 4.52 -3.47
CA LEU A 81 -13.59 5.08 -4.31
C LEU A 81 -12.56 4.02 -4.72
N ILE A 82 -12.15 3.12 -3.80
CA ILE A 82 -11.27 2.01 -4.16
C ILE A 82 -11.99 1.08 -5.17
N TYR A 83 -13.26 0.77 -4.94
CA TYR A 83 -14.04 -0.04 -5.87
C TYR A 83 -14.12 0.60 -7.26
N TYR A 84 -14.43 1.90 -7.33
CA TYR A 84 -14.42 2.68 -8.57
C TYR A 84 -13.06 2.60 -9.28
N LEU A 85 -11.96 2.85 -8.56
CA LEU A 85 -10.61 2.83 -9.13
C LEU A 85 -10.26 1.47 -9.74
N LEU A 86 -10.50 0.40 -8.97
CA LEU A 86 -10.19 -0.96 -9.42
C LEU A 86 -11.07 -1.38 -10.59
N LEU A 87 -12.37 -1.08 -10.52
CA LEU A 87 -13.29 -1.39 -11.60
C LEU A 87 -12.97 -0.59 -12.87
N TYR A 88 -12.59 0.68 -12.72
CA TYR A 88 -12.19 1.52 -13.84
C TYR A 88 -10.97 0.95 -14.57
N GLU A 89 -9.96 0.50 -13.82
CA GLU A 89 -8.78 -0.17 -14.39
C GLU A 89 -9.16 -1.49 -15.08
N ASP A 90 -10.04 -2.29 -14.48
CA ASP A 90 -10.54 -3.55 -15.07
C ASP A 90 -11.24 -3.32 -16.42
N VAL A 91 -12.22 -2.41 -16.44
CA VAL A 91 -12.99 -2.09 -17.63
C VAL A 91 -12.11 -1.41 -18.68
N ARG A 92 -11.16 -0.55 -18.29
CA ARG A 92 -10.24 0.08 -19.24
C ARG A 92 -9.37 -0.98 -19.92
N LEU A 93 -8.73 -1.86 -19.15
CA LEU A 93 -7.85 -2.91 -19.67
C LEU A 93 -8.61 -3.90 -20.56
N ALA A 94 -9.83 -4.27 -20.20
CA ALA A 94 -10.69 -5.14 -21.00
C ALA A 94 -11.08 -4.53 -22.36
N ASN A 95 -11.18 -3.20 -22.45
CA ASN A 95 -11.60 -2.47 -23.64
C ASN A 95 -10.44 -1.75 -24.37
N THR A 96 -9.19 -1.96 -23.98
CA THR A 96 -8.02 -1.25 -24.54
C THR A 96 -7.95 -1.35 -26.07
N ALA A 97 -8.19 -2.52 -26.65
CA ALA A 97 -8.15 -2.71 -28.11
C ALA A 97 -9.18 -1.83 -28.85
N THR A 98 -10.42 -1.80 -28.35
CA THR A 98 -11.52 -0.99 -28.91
C THR A 98 -11.24 0.51 -28.75
N LEU A 99 -10.69 0.92 -27.60
CA LEU A 99 -10.33 2.31 -27.34
C LEU A 99 -9.20 2.80 -28.27
N LEU A 100 -8.19 1.96 -28.48
CA LEU A 100 -7.08 2.23 -29.41
C LEU A 100 -7.57 2.30 -30.86
N ALA A 101 -8.42 1.37 -31.29
CA ALA A 101 -9.01 1.37 -32.64
C ALA A 101 -9.81 2.64 -32.93
N ASN A 102 -10.49 3.19 -31.92
CA ASN A 102 -11.24 4.43 -32.02
C ASN A 102 -10.39 5.70 -31.77
N GLY A 103 -9.08 5.57 -31.59
CA GLY A 103 -8.17 6.70 -31.33
C GLY A 103 -8.43 7.44 -30.02
N ARG A 104 -9.17 6.85 -29.08
CA ARG A 104 -9.56 7.50 -27.82
C ARG A 104 -8.48 7.27 -26.76
N LYS A 105 -7.83 8.35 -26.32
CA LYS A 105 -6.89 8.30 -25.21
C LYS A 105 -7.64 8.48 -23.88
N VAL A 106 -7.75 7.40 -23.12
CA VAL A 106 -8.43 7.40 -21.82
C VAL A 106 -7.41 7.56 -20.69
N LYS A 107 -7.85 8.11 -19.55
CA LYS A 107 -7.00 8.32 -18.37
C LYS A 107 -6.50 6.99 -17.83
N SER A 108 -5.23 6.98 -17.42
CA SER A 108 -4.65 5.90 -16.64
C SER A 108 -4.21 6.41 -15.28
N TYR A 109 -4.54 5.68 -14.22
CA TYR A 109 -4.05 6.00 -12.88
C TYR A 109 -2.61 5.52 -12.75
N SER A 110 -1.76 6.35 -12.15
CA SER A 110 -0.35 6.04 -11.98
C SER A 110 -0.13 4.97 -10.92
N ALA A 111 0.89 4.13 -11.11
CA ALA A 111 1.28 3.12 -10.14
C ALA A 111 1.75 3.75 -8.81
N ALA A 112 2.36 4.95 -8.88
CA ALA A 112 2.75 5.75 -7.73
C ALA A 112 1.53 6.18 -6.91
N PHE A 113 0.52 6.80 -7.53
CA PHE A 113 -0.73 7.15 -6.84
C PHE A 113 -1.40 5.92 -6.21
N LEU A 114 -1.55 4.86 -7.00
CA LEU A 114 -2.17 3.63 -6.51
C LEU A 114 -1.42 3.06 -5.31
N SER A 115 -0.10 3.28 -5.20
CA SER A 115 0.76 2.82 -4.10
C SER A 115 0.43 3.41 -2.74
N GLU A 116 0.01 4.66 -2.73
CA GLU A 116 -0.26 5.47 -1.54
C GLU A 116 -1.56 5.05 -0.84
N LEU A 117 -2.45 4.37 -1.56
CA LEU A 117 -3.77 4.02 -1.08
C LEU A 117 -3.71 2.86 -0.05
N PRO A 118 -4.44 2.97 1.09
CA PRO A 118 -4.52 1.95 2.14
C PRO A 118 -5.48 0.81 1.77
N ILE A 119 -5.31 0.23 0.58
CA ILE A 119 -6.25 -0.73 -0.01
C ILE A 119 -6.46 -1.96 0.91
N LYS A 120 -5.35 -2.54 1.41
CA LYS A 120 -5.37 -3.72 2.30
C LYS A 120 -6.10 -3.41 3.61
N TYR A 121 -5.80 -2.28 4.23
CA TYR A 121 -6.47 -1.85 5.48
C TYR A 121 -7.98 -1.68 5.31
N LEU A 122 -8.41 -0.98 4.25
CA LEU A 122 -9.83 -0.74 4.01
C LEU A 122 -10.58 -2.05 3.76
N LEU A 123 -9.97 -2.97 3.02
CA LEU A 123 -10.56 -4.27 2.75
C LEU A 123 -10.70 -5.10 4.03
N HIS A 124 -9.73 -5.05 4.94
CA HIS A 124 -9.85 -5.67 6.27
C HIS A 124 -10.98 -5.06 7.09
N GLN A 125 -11.14 -3.73 7.06
CA GLN A 125 -12.23 -3.10 7.78
C GLN A 125 -13.60 -3.49 7.20
N ALA A 126 -13.70 -3.62 5.88
CA ALA A 126 -14.90 -4.13 5.21
C ALA A 126 -15.19 -5.59 5.59
N GLN A 127 -14.15 -6.44 5.70
CA GLN A 127 -14.29 -7.83 6.13
C GLN A 127 -14.82 -7.96 7.57
N LYS A 128 -14.33 -7.11 8.49
CA LYS A 128 -14.78 -7.08 9.89
C LYS A 128 -16.26 -6.68 10.02
N ASP A 129 -16.73 -5.81 9.13
CA ASP A 129 -18.12 -5.35 9.09
C ASP A 129 -18.87 -5.92 7.88
N GLN A 130 -18.89 -7.26 7.80
CA GLN A 130 -19.52 -7.99 6.70
C GLN A 130 -21.03 -7.73 6.59
N MET A 131 -21.70 -7.38 7.69
CA MET A 131 -23.13 -7.05 7.70
C MET A 131 -23.44 -5.80 6.88
N SER A 132 -22.56 -4.80 6.93
CA SER A 132 -22.75 -3.52 6.22
C SER A 132 -22.14 -3.52 4.82
N TYR A 133 -21.02 -4.23 4.63
CA TYR A 133 -20.22 -4.16 3.40
C TYR A 133 -20.12 -5.48 2.61
N GLY A 134 -20.80 -6.56 3.02
CA GLY A 134 -20.65 -7.87 2.38
C GLY A 134 -20.92 -7.89 0.88
N GLY A 135 -21.87 -7.06 0.40
CA GLY A 135 -22.15 -6.91 -1.03
C GLY A 135 -21.04 -6.21 -1.83
N LEU A 136 -20.21 -5.39 -1.19
CA LEU A 136 -19.07 -4.72 -1.81
C LEU A 136 -17.77 -5.52 -1.65
N PHE A 137 -17.62 -6.23 -0.53
CA PHE A 137 -16.40 -6.95 -0.17
C PHE A 137 -15.98 -7.98 -1.23
N SER A 138 -16.90 -8.85 -1.66
CA SER A 138 -16.59 -9.92 -2.62
C SER A 138 -16.14 -9.39 -3.99
N PRO A 139 -16.88 -8.46 -4.64
CA PRO A 139 -16.41 -7.81 -5.86
C PRO A 139 -15.07 -7.10 -5.70
N LEU A 140 -14.86 -6.43 -4.56
CA LEU A 140 -13.64 -5.69 -4.28
C LEU A 140 -12.43 -6.62 -4.11
N LEU A 141 -12.58 -7.72 -3.38
CA LEU A 141 -11.55 -8.75 -3.21
C LEU A 141 -11.19 -9.39 -4.55
N ARG A 142 -12.18 -9.68 -5.40
CA ARG A 142 -11.95 -10.22 -6.74
C ARG A 142 -11.11 -9.24 -7.58
N LEU A 143 -11.51 -7.97 -7.63
CA LEU A 143 -10.76 -6.94 -8.36
C LEU A 143 -9.35 -6.75 -7.78
N LEU A 144 -9.18 -6.83 -6.46
CA LEU A 144 -7.87 -6.76 -5.82
C LEU A 144 -6.98 -7.92 -6.26
N ALA A 145 -7.49 -9.15 -6.25
CA ALA A 145 -6.73 -10.33 -6.66
C ALA A 145 -6.27 -10.24 -8.13
N THR A 146 -7.08 -9.60 -8.99
CA THR A 146 -6.73 -9.36 -10.40
C THR A 146 -5.67 -8.27 -10.56
N HIS A 147 -5.86 -7.08 -9.96
CA HIS A 147 -5.01 -5.92 -10.22
C HIS A 147 -3.78 -5.81 -9.31
N PHE A 148 -3.91 -6.29 -8.07
CA PHE A 148 -2.88 -6.23 -7.04
C PHE A 148 -2.70 -7.58 -6.34
N PRO A 149 -2.32 -8.65 -7.07
CA PRO A 149 -2.13 -9.98 -6.50
C PRO A 149 -1.12 -10.01 -5.34
N GLN A 150 -0.16 -9.09 -5.35
CA GLN A 150 0.82 -8.92 -4.27
C GLN A 150 0.21 -8.49 -2.92
N LEU A 151 -1.01 -7.93 -2.91
CA LEU A 151 -1.74 -7.55 -1.70
C LEU A 151 -2.72 -8.66 -1.24
N SER A 152 -2.91 -9.69 -2.06
CA SER A 152 -3.84 -10.80 -1.83
C SER A 152 -3.12 -12.15 -1.65
N LEU A 153 -1.87 -12.14 -1.18
CA LEU A 153 -1.15 -13.38 -0.84
C LEU A 153 -1.86 -14.09 0.32
N VAL A 154 -2.01 -15.42 0.26
CA VAL A 154 -2.80 -16.15 1.28
C VAL A 154 -2.21 -16.00 2.68
N ASP A 155 -0.88 -16.09 2.80
CA ASP A 155 -0.18 -15.92 4.07
C ASP A 155 -0.42 -14.54 4.69
N ASP A 156 -0.67 -13.53 3.85
CA ASP A 156 -0.96 -12.17 4.27
C ASP A 156 -2.29 -11.99 4.98
N TRP A 157 -3.22 -12.92 4.80
CA TRP A 157 -4.57 -12.91 5.36
C TRP A 157 -4.74 -13.93 6.50
N MET A 158 -3.91 -14.97 6.52
CA MET A 158 -3.90 -15.97 7.59
C MET A 158 -3.28 -15.43 8.88
N ASP A 159 -2.26 -14.57 8.78
CA ASP A 159 -1.58 -13.97 9.94
C ASP A 159 -2.49 -13.05 10.78
N ASP A 160 -3.53 -12.47 10.18
CA ASP A 160 -4.44 -11.53 10.86
C ASP A 160 -5.30 -12.19 11.94
N GLN A 161 -5.55 -13.50 11.84
CA GLN A 161 -6.26 -14.26 12.86
C GLN A 161 -5.39 -14.50 14.11
N VAL A 162 -4.07 -14.50 13.96
CA VAL A 162 -3.11 -14.76 15.05
C VAL A 162 -3.04 -13.56 16.00
N PHE A 163 -3.20 -12.32 15.50
CA PHE A 163 -3.14 -11.11 16.32
C PHE A 163 -4.40 -10.84 17.16
N GLY A 164 -5.51 -11.54 16.90
CA GLY A 164 -6.78 -11.36 17.60
C GLY A 164 -6.78 -11.81 19.06
N ASP A 165 -5.95 -12.81 19.40
CA ASP A 165 -6.04 -13.51 20.69
C ASP A 165 -5.04 -13.03 21.77
N TYR A 166 -4.07 -12.17 21.44
CA TYR A 166 -3.05 -11.72 22.41
C TYR A 166 -3.45 -10.48 23.23
N CYS A 167 -4.64 -9.92 23.00
CA CYS A 167 -5.12 -8.71 23.70
C CYS A 167 -5.58 -8.98 25.14
N ARG A 168 -4.67 -9.29 26.08
CA ARG A 168 -5.00 -9.36 27.53
C ARG A 168 -3.95 -8.85 28.52
N GLN A 169 -2.88 -8.17 28.10
CA GLN A 169 -1.97 -7.50 29.03
C GLN A 169 -1.85 -6.00 28.71
N ARG A 170 -2.54 -5.15 29.47
CA ARG A 170 -2.35 -3.70 29.42
C ARG A 170 -0.93 -3.37 29.86
N SER A 171 -0.08 -3.00 28.92
CA SER A 171 1.20 -2.34 29.22
C SER A 171 0.96 -0.83 29.21
N ASP A 172 1.04 -0.18 30.38
CA ASP A 172 0.82 1.27 30.60
C ASP A 172 1.92 2.18 30.02
N ILE A 173 2.67 1.73 29.03
CA ILE A 173 3.71 2.55 28.42
C ILE A 173 3.08 3.45 27.35
N ASN A 174 3.26 4.76 27.53
CA ASN A 174 3.01 5.73 26.48
C ASN A 174 4.03 5.51 25.36
N LEU A 175 3.54 5.02 24.22
CA LEU A 175 4.35 4.85 23.02
C LEU A 175 4.67 6.24 22.44
N SER A 176 5.95 6.58 22.40
CA SER A 176 6.46 7.81 21.80
C SER A 176 7.68 7.51 20.93
N GLU A 177 7.99 8.43 20.01
CA GLU A 177 9.18 8.33 19.18
C GLU A 177 10.47 8.24 20.02
N THR A 178 10.55 9.00 21.10
CA THR A 178 11.69 9.00 22.03
C THR A 178 11.84 7.65 22.72
N ALA A 179 10.73 7.06 23.20
CA ALA A 179 10.74 5.77 23.87
C ALA A 179 11.22 4.64 22.93
N ILE A 180 10.82 4.68 21.66
CA ILE A 180 11.29 3.73 20.63
C ILE A 180 12.79 3.94 20.39
N ASN A 181 13.22 5.18 20.14
CA ASN A 181 14.63 5.48 19.86
C ASN A 181 15.55 5.01 21.01
N GLU A 182 15.20 5.33 22.25
CA GLU A 182 16.00 4.91 23.40
C GLU A 182 16.03 3.39 23.57
N ALA A 183 14.89 2.73 23.39
CA ALA A 183 14.80 1.29 23.57
C ALA A 183 15.65 0.52 22.55
N PHE A 184 15.71 0.99 21.31
CA PHE A 184 16.48 0.33 20.25
C PHE A 184 17.94 0.79 20.16
N ARG A 185 18.31 1.98 20.66
CA ARG A 185 19.74 2.38 20.77
C ARG A 185 20.51 1.49 21.74
N ASP A 186 19.88 1.09 22.84
CA ASP A 186 20.50 0.28 23.88
C ASP A 186 20.16 -1.21 23.73
N ILE A 187 19.74 -1.67 22.55
CA ILE A 187 19.19 -3.03 22.35
C ILE A 187 20.21 -4.14 22.68
N GLU A 188 21.50 -3.90 22.43
CA GLU A 188 22.60 -4.82 22.75
C GLU A 188 22.84 -4.93 24.26
N SER A 189 22.72 -3.81 24.98
CA SER A 189 22.96 -3.75 26.44
C SER A 189 21.73 -4.16 27.25
N ASN A 190 20.54 -3.83 26.78
CA ASN A 190 19.28 -4.11 27.46
C ASN A 190 18.15 -4.49 26.47
N PRO A 191 18.16 -5.73 25.94
CA PRO A 191 17.15 -6.19 24.99
C PRO A 191 15.74 -6.23 25.58
N TYR A 192 15.60 -6.25 26.91
CA TYR A 192 14.31 -6.24 27.58
C TYR A 192 13.54 -4.94 27.36
N LYS A 193 14.22 -3.78 27.33
CA LYS A 193 13.57 -2.47 27.07
C LYS A 193 12.94 -2.47 25.68
N ALA A 194 13.65 -2.95 24.66
CA ALA A 194 13.13 -3.12 23.30
C ALA A 194 11.96 -4.11 23.25
N GLY A 195 12.08 -5.27 23.91
CA GLY A 195 11.02 -6.27 23.98
C GLY A 195 9.71 -5.73 24.60
N LYS A 196 9.82 -4.88 25.63
CA LYS A 196 8.65 -4.25 26.26
C LYS A 196 7.95 -3.28 25.30
N ILE A 197 8.71 -2.44 24.58
CA ILE A 197 8.16 -1.54 23.55
C ILE A 197 7.50 -2.33 22.42
N LEU A 198 8.14 -3.38 21.91
CA LEU A 198 7.59 -4.24 20.86
C LEU A 198 6.24 -4.85 21.29
N LYS A 199 6.16 -5.39 22.51
CA LYS A 199 4.90 -5.90 23.06
C LYS A 199 3.83 -4.80 23.19
N THR A 200 4.21 -3.60 23.61
CA THR A 200 3.28 -2.46 23.66
C THR A 200 2.77 -2.09 22.27
N MET A 201 3.61 -2.14 21.23
CA MET A 201 3.18 -1.92 19.83
C MET A 201 2.20 -3.02 19.37
N LEU A 202 2.46 -4.28 19.71
CA LEU A 202 1.53 -5.39 19.40
C LEU A 202 0.17 -5.27 20.10
N ASN A 203 0.08 -4.55 21.22
CA ASN A 203 -1.18 -4.34 21.92
C ASN A 203 -2.00 -3.14 21.41
N LYS A 204 -1.44 -2.31 20.53
CA LYS A 204 -2.10 -1.12 19.96
C LYS A 204 -2.70 -1.41 18.59
N ASN A 205 -3.68 -0.61 18.15
CA ASN A 205 -4.22 -0.81 16.80
C ASN A 205 -3.12 -0.56 15.75
N PRO A 206 -3.13 -1.29 14.62
CA PRO A 206 -2.17 -1.09 13.54
C PRO A 206 -2.06 0.37 13.06
N THR A 207 -3.18 1.09 13.04
CA THR A 207 -3.24 2.51 12.66
C THR A 207 -2.54 3.43 13.65
N ASP A 208 -2.56 3.09 14.94
CA ASP A 208 -1.95 3.90 16.00
C ASP A 208 -0.43 3.72 16.05
N ILE A 209 0.07 2.58 15.53
CA ILE A 209 1.51 2.30 15.45
C ILE A 209 2.14 2.76 14.14
N TRP A 210 1.34 2.93 13.07
CA TRP A 210 1.84 3.32 11.75
C TRP A 210 2.68 4.60 11.73
N PRO A 211 2.36 5.68 12.48
CA PRO A 211 3.20 6.87 12.53
C PRO A 211 4.65 6.60 12.96
N PHE A 212 4.91 5.51 13.67
CA PHE A 212 6.24 5.12 14.11
C PHE A 212 6.97 4.17 13.13
N ALA A 213 6.37 3.83 11.98
CA ALA A 213 6.91 2.84 11.05
C ALA A 213 8.31 3.20 10.55
N GLU A 214 8.55 4.46 10.19
CA GLU A 214 9.86 4.92 9.69
C GLU A 214 10.95 4.78 10.78
N ILE A 215 10.65 5.21 12.00
CA ILE A 215 11.56 5.09 13.15
C ILE A 215 11.81 3.62 13.48
N PHE A 216 10.76 2.81 13.47
CA PHE A 216 10.85 1.38 13.72
C PHE A 216 11.76 0.67 12.72
N VAL A 217 11.59 0.96 11.42
CA VAL A 217 12.36 0.34 10.34
C VAL A 217 13.83 0.82 10.35
N LYS A 218 14.13 2.03 10.82
CA LYS A 218 15.51 2.52 10.98
C LYS A 218 16.40 1.56 11.79
N TYR A 219 15.83 0.82 12.74
CA TYR A 219 16.55 -0.09 13.62
C TYR A 219 16.68 -1.53 13.09
N PHE A 220 16.28 -1.80 11.84
CA PHE A 220 16.35 -3.14 11.27
C PHE A 220 17.75 -3.76 11.39
N LYS A 221 18.79 -2.99 11.05
CA LYS A 221 20.19 -3.44 11.11
C LYS A 221 20.68 -3.70 12.54
N SER A 222 20.12 -3.01 13.54
CA SER A 222 20.46 -3.23 14.95
C SER A 222 19.90 -4.54 15.49
N VAL A 223 18.79 -5.01 14.93
CA VAL A 223 18.16 -6.30 15.31
C VAL A 223 18.87 -7.51 14.68
N LEU A 224 19.72 -7.28 13.67
CA LEU A 224 20.50 -8.31 12.98
C LEU A 224 21.71 -8.80 13.77
N ASP A 225 22.09 -8.16 14.87
CA ASP A 225 23.28 -8.54 15.63
C ASP A 225 23.12 -9.91 16.30
N ASP A 226 24.22 -10.68 16.35
CA ASP A 226 24.27 -12.03 16.89
C ASP A 226 24.00 -12.06 18.41
N GLN A 227 24.22 -10.94 19.12
CA GLN A 227 23.95 -10.82 20.56
C GLN A 227 22.47 -10.61 20.89
N ILE A 228 21.63 -10.30 19.89
CA ILE A 228 20.22 -10.01 20.13
C ILE A 228 19.46 -11.32 20.37
N PRO A 229 18.74 -11.47 21.50
CA PRO A 229 17.98 -12.68 21.77
C PRO A 229 16.93 -12.95 20.69
N ARG A 230 16.81 -14.22 20.27
CA ARG A 230 15.88 -14.66 19.22
C ARG A 230 14.43 -14.21 19.46
N HIS A 231 14.00 -14.17 20.72
CA HIS A 231 12.65 -13.69 21.08
C HIS A 231 12.41 -12.23 20.67
N ILE A 232 13.42 -11.36 20.78
CA ILE A 232 13.30 -9.94 20.37
C ILE A 232 13.20 -9.82 18.86
N GLN A 233 13.98 -10.61 18.12
CA GLN A 233 13.90 -10.68 16.66
C GLN A 233 12.52 -11.16 16.19
N GLU A 234 11.92 -12.11 16.90
CA GLU A 234 10.57 -12.60 16.62
C GLU A 234 9.49 -11.55 16.90
N LEU A 235 9.56 -10.88 18.06
CA LEU A 235 8.67 -9.75 18.38
C LEU A 235 8.79 -8.62 17.36
N TYR A 236 10.00 -8.33 16.88
CA TYR A 236 10.23 -7.33 15.84
C TYR A 236 9.54 -7.74 14.53
N ARG A 237 9.65 -9.02 14.14
CA ARG A 237 8.93 -9.57 12.99
C ARG A 237 7.41 -9.44 13.13
N GLU A 238 6.86 -9.76 14.29
CA GLU A 238 5.42 -9.65 14.56
C GLU A 238 4.93 -8.19 14.47
N VAL A 239 5.68 -7.23 15.00
CA VAL A 239 5.36 -5.80 14.87
C VAL A 239 5.42 -5.36 13.41
N TRP A 240 6.43 -5.81 12.66
CA TRP A 240 6.53 -5.54 11.22
C TRP A 240 5.31 -6.08 10.46
N LEU A 241 4.88 -7.30 10.73
CA LEU A 241 3.68 -7.88 10.14
C LEU A 241 2.42 -7.08 10.49
N ARG A 242 2.31 -6.60 11.72
CA ARG A 242 1.21 -5.75 12.16
C ARG A 242 1.18 -4.43 11.37
N LEU A 243 2.34 -3.81 11.14
CA LEU A 243 2.46 -2.61 10.28
C LEU A 243 2.11 -2.93 8.82
N ASN A 244 2.46 -4.12 8.32
CA ASN A 244 2.19 -4.58 6.96
C ASN A 244 0.68 -4.72 6.66
N THR A 245 -0.18 -4.76 7.69
CA THR A 245 -1.65 -4.73 7.51
C THR A 245 -2.18 -3.37 7.06
N VAL A 246 -1.41 -2.30 7.29
CA VAL A 246 -1.84 -0.90 7.08
C VAL A 246 -1.51 -0.45 5.66
N LEU A 247 -0.22 -0.25 5.39
CA LEU A 247 0.31 0.26 4.12
C LEU A 247 1.52 -0.59 3.69
N PRO A 248 1.27 -1.82 3.20
CA PRO A 248 2.31 -2.81 2.92
C PRO A 248 3.36 -2.28 1.93
N ARG A 249 2.95 -1.66 0.83
CA ARG A 249 3.87 -1.14 -0.20
C ARG A 249 4.83 -0.08 0.35
N CYS A 250 4.33 0.87 1.14
CA CYS A 250 5.18 1.87 1.79
C CYS A 250 6.17 1.21 2.76
N LEU A 251 5.70 0.25 3.56
CA LEU A 251 6.54 -0.48 4.52
C LEU A 251 7.65 -1.29 3.82
N TRP A 252 7.33 -1.94 2.71
CA TRP A 252 8.31 -2.71 1.93
C TRP A 252 9.46 -1.82 1.45
N ILE A 253 9.13 -0.66 0.89
CA ILE A 253 10.14 0.29 0.40
C ILE A 253 10.98 0.87 1.55
N MET A 254 10.36 1.23 2.68
CA MET A 254 11.10 1.65 3.88
C MET A 254 12.07 0.54 4.34
N THR A 255 11.59 -0.71 4.36
CA THR A 255 12.35 -1.87 4.83
C THR A 255 13.54 -2.19 3.93
N ILE A 256 13.31 -2.22 2.61
CA ILE A 256 14.36 -2.44 1.62
C ILE A 256 15.43 -1.34 1.78
N ASN A 257 15.02 -0.07 1.82
CA ASN A 257 15.95 1.05 1.94
C ASN A 257 16.74 1.04 3.25
N ALA A 258 16.13 0.67 4.37
CA ALA A 258 16.82 0.55 5.65
C ALA A 258 17.82 -0.61 5.70
N LEU A 259 17.63 -1.64 4.88
CA LEU A 259 18.50 -2.81 4.81
C LEU A 259 19.55 -2.76 3.70
N LEU A 260 19.46 -1.79 2.77
CA LEU A 260 20.45 -1.63 1.72
C LEU A 260 21.85 -1.48 2.32
N ASP A 261 22.77 -2.29 1.83
CA ASP A 261 24.16 -2.23 2.23
C ASP A 261 24.90 -1.17 1.39
N ILE A 262 24.87 0.07 1.86
CA ILE A 262 25.55 1.22 1.23
C ILE A 262 27.06 1.18 1.52
N ASN A 263 27.54 0.25 2.34
CA ASN A 263 28.94 0.23 2.81
C ASN A 263 29.97 -0.20 1.73
N ASN A 264 29.57 -0.42 0.49
CA ASN A 264 30.49 -0.48 -0.65
C ASN A 264 30.87 0.93 -1.16
N GLY A 265 31.36 1.76 -0.23
CA GLY A 265 32.50 2.66 -0.42
C GLY A 265 32.48 3.81 -1.43
N ASN A 266 31.57 3.95 -2.42
CA ASN A 266 31.74 5.07 -3.38
C ASN A 266 30.58 5.46 -4.31
N THR A 267 29.32 5.17 -3.99
CA THR A 267 28.21 5.51 -4.91
C THR A 267 27.10 6.27 -4.23
N LYS A 268 26.69 7.37 -4.87
CA LYS A 268 25.51 8.22 -4.57
C LYS A 268 24.43 7.44 -3.85
N THR A 269 23.85 8.01 -2.79
CA THR A 269 22.69 7.49 -2.04
C THR A 269 21.58 7.09 -3.00
N PHE A 270 21.58 5.83 -3.42
CA PHE A 270 20.58 5.28 -4.32
C PHE A 270 19.43 4.78 -3.47
N THR A 271 18.34 5.54 -3.45
CA THR A 271 17.09 5.13 -2.82
C THR A 271 16.33 4.24 -3.78
N ILE A 272 16.03 3.02 -3.36
CA ILE A 272 15.17 2.12 -4.13
C ILE A 272 13.74 2.66 -4.05
N THR A 273 13.13 2.89 -5.21
CA THR A 273 11.73 3.28 -5.35
C THR A 273 10.88 2.05 -5.65
N GLN A 274 9.55 2.19 -5.56
CA GLN A 274 8.64 1.12 -5.94
C GLN A 274 8.78 0.71 -7.41
N GLU A 275 9.04 1.67 -8.30
CA GLU A 275 9.22 1.39 -9.73
C GLU A 275 10.47 0.53 -9.97
N ASN A 276 11.56 0.80 -9.27
CA ASN A 276 12.79 0.01 -9.38
C ASN A 276 12.56 -1.46 -8.99
N VAL A 277 11.83 -1.68 -7.88
CA VAL A 277 11.50 -3.04 -7.38
C VAL A 277 10.53 -3.77 -8.31
N LEU A 278 9.59 -3.06 -8.94
CA LEU A 278 8.66 -3.65 -9.90
C LEU A 278 9.37 -4.15 -11.16
N VAL A 279 10.37 -3.40 -11.63
CA VAL A 279 11.17 -3.77 -12.81
C VAL A 279 12.17 -4.89 -12.48
N ASP A 280 12.83 -4.81 -11.32
CA ASP A 280 13.82 -5.79 -10.87
C ASP A 280 13.55 -6.20 -9.41
N PRO A 281 12.69 -7.21 -9.18
CA PRO A 281 12.31 -7.64 -7.83
C PRO A 281 13.48 -8.28 -7.05
N LEU A 282 14.55 -8.69 -7.73
CA LEU A 282 15.73 -9.28 -7.06
C LEU A 282 16.56 -8.24 -6.32
N GLN A 283 16.33 -6.94 -6.53
CA GLN A 283 16.96 -5.89 -5.73
C GLN A 283 16.65 -6.00 -4.24
N VAL A 284 15.51 -6.62 -3.87
CA VAL A 284 15.14 -6.91 -2.48
C VAL A 284 16.20 -7.77 -1.77
N LEU A 285 16.93 -8.61 -2.50
CA LEU A 285 17.99 -9.46 -1.97
C LEU A 285 19.34 -8.74 -1.79
N ARG A 286 19.49 -7.51 -2.29
CA ARG A 286 20.69 -6.68 -2.11
C ARG A 286 20.70 -6.00 -0.74
N CYS A 287 20.50 -6.77 0.31
CA CYS A 287 20.45 -6.32 1.70
C CYS A 287 21.70 -6.74 2.49
N ASP A 288 21.84 -6.19 3.71
CA ASP A 288 22.86 -6.59 4.68
C ASP A 288 22.95 -8.13 4.81
N ILE A 289 24.16 -8.68 4.64
CA ILE A 289 24.38 -10.13 4.60
C ILE A 289 23.94 -10.87 5.88
N ARG A 290 23.85 -10.17 7.02
CA ARG A 290 23.41 -10.76 8.29
C ARG A 290 21.94 -11.17 8.25
N VAL A 291 21.15 -10.59 7.35
CA VAL A 291 19.75 -10.99 7.10
C VAL A 291 19.65 -12.49 6.82
N PHE A 292 20.57 -13.05 6.02
CA PHE A 292 20.54 -14.46 5.63
C PHE A 292 20.83 -15.43 6.80
N ARG A 293 21.36 -14.91 7.92
CA ARG A 293 21.58 -15.68 9.16
C ARG A 293 20.48 -15.45 10.19
N CYS A 294 19.72 -14.36 10.05
CA CYS A 294 18.65 -13.98 10.96
C CYS A 294 17.28 -14.46 10.46
N GLY A 295 16.86 -15.66 10.85
CA GLY A 295 15.61 -16.28 10.38
C GLY A 295 14.32 -15.43 10.41
N PRO A 296 13.99 -14.66 11.48
CA PRO A 296 12.74 -13.89 11.53
C PRO A 296 12.77 -12.73 10.54
N ILE A 297 13.94 -12.13 10.35
CA ILE A 297 14.20 -11.04 9.42
C ILE A 297 14.24 -11.57 7.98
N LEU A 298 14.89 -12.71 7.73
CA LEU A 298 14.86 -13.36 6.42
C LEU A 298 13.43 -13.65 5.97
N LYS A 299 12.54 -14.10 6.87
CA LYS A 299 11.11 -14.29 6.56
C LYS A 299 10.43 -13.01 6.07
N ILE A 300 10.75 -11.86 6.66
CA ILE A 300 10.23 -10.55 6.19
C ILE A 300 10.71 -10.29 4.76
N ILE A 301 12.00 -10.49 4.49
CA ILE A 301 12.58 -10.21 3.18
C ILE A 301 12.05 -11.14 2.10
N LEU A 302 11.89 -12.43 2.40
CA LEU A 302 11.29 -13.40 1.48
C LEU A 302 9.84 -13.04 1.15
N ARG A 303 9.08 -12.55 2.13
CA ARG A 303 7.71 -12.08 1.91
C ARG A 303 7.65 -10.84 1.02
N ILE A 304 8.54 -9.87 1.25
CA ILE A 304 8.67 -8.69 0.37
C ILE A 304 9.04 -9.14 -1.04
N LEU A 305 9.97 -10.10 -1.18
CA LEU A 305 10.39 -10.64 -2.47
C LEU A 305 9.23 -11.33 -3.20
N GLU A 306 8.47 -12.18 -2.52
CA GLU A 306 7.30 -12.85 -3.09
C GLU A 306 6.26 -11.84 -3.59
N ALA A 307 5.94 -10.84 -2.77
CA ALA A 307 5.04 -9.77 -3.15
C ALA A 307 5.59 -8.96 -4.34
N SER A 308 6.89 -8.69 -4.37
CA SER A 308 7.54 -7.96 -5.46
C SER A 308 7.51 -8.75 -6.78
N LEU A 309 7.73 -10.06 -6.73
CA LEU A 309 7.61 -10.97 -7.87
C LEU A 309 6.17 -11.01 -8.41
N ALA A 310 5.18 -11.12 -7.52
CA ALA A 310 3.77 -11.08 -7.89
C ALA A 310 3.40 -9.73 -8.55
N ALA A 311 3.88 -8.62 -8.00
CA ALA A 311 3.65 -7.29 -8.52
C ALA A 311 4.30 -7.07 -9.90
N SER A 312 5.55 -7.53 -10.06
CA SER A 312 6.28 -7.48 -11.33
C SER A 312 5.58 -8.28 -12.43
N ARG A 313 5.13 -9.51 -12.12
CA ARG A 313 4.33 -10.33 -13.05
C ARG A 313 3.03 -9.65 -13.47
N SER A 314 2.30 -9.07 -12.52
CA SER A 314 1.06 -8.32 -12.81
C SER A 314 1.35 -7.10 -13.69
N GLN A 315 2.42 -6.35 -13.42
CA GLN A 315 2.82 -5.21 -14.24
C GLN A 315 3.16 -5.63 -15.67
N LEU A 316 3.93 -6.71 -15.85
CA LEU A 316 4.27 -7.21 -17.18
C LEU A 316 3.03 -7.63 -17.95
N SER A 317 2.11 -8.36 -17.29
CA SER A 317 0.83 -8.75 -17.90
C SER A 317 0.01 -7.52 -18.33
N ARG A 318 -0.06 -6.48 -17.49
CA ARG A 318 -0.74 -5.22 -17.83
C ARG A 318 -0.06 -4.50 -18.98
N HIS A 319 1.26 -4.42 -19.00
CA HIS A 319 2.01 -3.78 -20.08
C HIS A 319 1.79 -4.47 -21.43
N LEU A 320 1.65 -5.80 -21.45
CA LEU A 320 1.30 -6.56 -22.66
C LEU A 320 -0.13 -6.24 -23.15
N LEU A 321 -1.09 -6.04 -22.24
CA LEU A 321 -2.46 -5.66 -22.58
C LEU A 321 -2.57 -4.19 -23.05
N ASP A 322 -1.78 -3.29 -22.47
CA ASP A 322 -1.75 -1.86 -22.84
C ASP A 322 -1.09 -1.61 -24.19
N LYS A 323 -0.19 -2.49 -24.62
CA LYS A 323 0.48 -2.44 -25.93
C LYS A 323 0.21 -3.72 -26.70
N PRO A 324 -1.05 -3.96 -27.13
CA PRO A 324 -1.34 -5.11 -27.97
C PRO A 324 -0.48 -4.98 -29.24
N LEU A 325 0.23 -6.05 -29.58
CA LEU A 325 0.96 -6.12 -30.84
C LEU A 325 -0.08 -5.99 -31.96
N LEU A 326 -0.17 -4.79 -32.54
CA LEU A 326 -0.84 -4.63 -33.82
C LEU A 326 0.03 -5.38 -34.82
N GLU A 327 -0.30 -6.65 -35.07
CA GLU A 327 0.21 -7.34 -36.24
C GLU A 327 -0.12 -6.44 -37.43
N LYS A 328 0.93 -5.88 -38.05
CA LYS A 328 0.80 -5.26 -39.35
C LYS A 328 0.44 -6.38 -40.30
N SER A 329 -0.86 -6.61 -40.51
CA SER A 329 -1.34 -7.37 -41.66
C SER A 329 -0.76 -6.70 -42.89
N GLY A 330 0.23 -7.36 -43.50
CA GLY A 330 0.82 -6.99 -44.79
C GLY A 330 -0.08 -7.38 -45.94
#